data_AF-M3TTC6-F1
#
_entry.id   AF-M3TTC6-F1
#
_cell.length_a   1.000
_cell.length_b   1.000
_cell.length_c   1.000
_cell.angle_alpha   90.00
_cell.angle_beta   90.00
_cell.angle_gamma   90.00
#
_symmetry.space_group_name_H-M   'P 1'
#
loop_
_entity.id
_entity.type
_entity.pdbx_description
1 polymer ?
#
loop_
_entity_poly.entity_id
_entity_poly.type
_entity_poly.pdbx_seq_one_letter_code
_entity_poly.pdbx_strand_id
1 'polypeptide(L)'
;MDIVIAHCKGTIVRRTYDFHKMLKRKFVVNEIFETELNFVTQLNMVIVLFKKPLEDAKGKILPKLLIRTLFHNIDQVMTAACMNANIFQKCIVDWKYDSCFGKSILSTLSNMLPLVEYTLRSDMQKKELQNAYKNKVFKGFVQLSCSEETTKKLSLEDLLITPIQRLMRYHTLLTELLKYTPLKHPDYKYIVKADQKFHDLVIATNTRAKQHDLLLTCASVIYGMPELVQPWRYCIYYEECYVNGLKTKSMCFLFNDVIVWMDNVVPLVIEQQASYFLKYEETNQIYLTEITNHFKSVRIPNCYEIILKDKHYSFVFLKHEHLNTWVNVLHTCLNPK
;
A
#
# COMPACT_ATOMS: atom_id res chain seq x y z
N MET A 1 -35.73 -39.68 -8.28
CA MET A 1 -36.00 -38.24 -8.49
C MET A 1 -34.69 -37.48 -8.76
N ASP A 2 -33.61 -37.76 -8.03
CA ASP A 2 -32.30 -37.07 -8.20
C ASP A 2 -31.62 -37.25 -9.56
N ILE A 3 -31.74 -38.42 -10.18
CA ILE A 3 -31.16 -38.69 -11.52
C ILE A 3 -31.80 -37.78 -12.58
N VAL A 4 -33.12 -37.58 -12.50
CA VAL A 4 -33.87 -36.73 -13.42
C VAL A 4 -33.53 -35.26 -13.20
N ILE A 5 -33.44 -34.82 -11.94
CA ILE A 5 -33.01 -33.46 -11.59
C ILE A 5 -31.59 -33.19 -12.09
N ALA A 6 -30.66 -34.13 -11.92
CA ALA A 6 -29.30 -34.02 -12.43
C ALA A 6 -29.24 -33.94 -13.96
N HIS A 7 -30.07 -34.72 -14.67
CA HIS A 7 -30.13 -34.71 -16.13
C HIS A 7 -30.73 -33.41 -16.68
N CYS A 8 -31.79 -32.90 -16.05
CA CYS A 8 -32.39 -31.61 -16.37
C CYS A 8 -31.42 -30.46 -16.11
N LYS A 9 -30.73 -30.45 -14.95
CA LYS A 9 -29.67 -29.47 -14.63
C LYS A 9 -28.54 -29.53 -15.66
N GLY A 10 -28.07 -30.73 -16.00
CA GLY A 10 -27.02 -30.92 -17.02
C GLY A 10 -27.43 -30.38 -18.39
N THR A 11 -28.67 -30.60 -18.81
CA THR A 11 -29.20 -30.09 -20.09
C THR A 11 -29.34 -28.56 -20.08
N ILE A 12 -29.83 -27.98 -18.99
CA ILE A 12 -29.94 -26.53 -18.81
C ILE A 12 -28.54 -25.89 -18.82
N VAL A 13 -27.57 -26.48 -18.12
CA VAL A 13 -26.18 -25.98 -18.08
C VAL A 13 -25.55 -25.98 -19.46
N ARG A 14 -25.68 -27.08 -20.23
CA ARG A 14 -25.16 -27.17 -21.61
C ARG A 14 -25.82 -26.20 -22.58
N ARG A 15 -27.09 -25.83 -22.33
CA ARG A 15 -27.82 -24.83 -23.14
C ARG A 15 -27.54 -23.38 -22.70
N THR A 16 -27.24 -23.16 -21.42
CA THR A 16 -27.06 -21.82 -20.83
C THR A 16 -25.62 -21.35 -20.90
N TYR A 17 -24.66 -22.28 -20.81
CA TYR A 17 -23.24 -22.00 -20.70
C TYR A 17 -22.46 -22.71 -21.80
N ASP A 18 -21.60 -21.93 -22.48
CA ASP A 18 -20.61 -22.47 -23.40
C ASP A 18 -19.63 -23.38 -22.64
N PHE A 19 -19.62 -24.66 -23.02
CA PHE A 19 -18.77 -25.69 -22.41
C PHE A 19 -17.29 -25.31 -22.42
N HIS A 20 -16.81 -24.69 -23.49
CA HIS A 20 -15.41 -24.26 -23.60
C HIS A 20 -15.09 -23.15 -22.60
N LYS A 21 -16.00 -22.18 -22.42
CA LYS A 21 -15.84 -21.13 -21.41
C LYS A 21 -15.84 -21.69 -19.99
N MET A 22 -16.68 -22.68 -19.69
CA MET A 22 -16.69 -23.32 -18.37
C MET A 22 -15.38 -24.07 -18.06
N LEU A 23 -14.83 -24.78 -19.05
CA LEU A 23 -13.52 -25.42 -18.92
C LEU A 23 -12.43 -24.39 -18.69
N LYS A 24 -12.37 -23.32 -19.49
CA LYS A 24 -11.41 -22.23 -19.30
C LYS A 24 -11.52 -21.57 -17.93
N ARG A 25 -12.74 -21.34 -17.44
CA ARG A 25 -12.98 -20.83 -16.08
C ARG A 25 -12.35 -21.74 -15.02
N LYS A 26 -12.53 -23.07 -15.13
CA LYS A 26 -11.91 -24.03 -14.22
C LYS A 26 -10.38 -23.99 -14.30
N PHE A 27 -9.81 -23.90 -15.50
CA PHE A 27 -8.36 -23.76 -15.68
C PHE A 27 -7.80 -22.52 -15.00
N VAL A 28 -8.45 -21.37 -15.17
CA VAL A 28 -8.02 -20.12 -14.51
C VAL A 28 -8.09 -20.26 -12.99
N VAL A 29 -9.13 -20.88 -12.42
CA VAL A 29 -9.20 -21.10 -10.96
C VAL A 29 -8.09 -22.04 -10.46
N ASN A 30 -7.79 -23.10 -11.21
CA ASN A 30 -6.67 -23.97 -10.87
C ASN A 30 -5.34 -23.23 -10.94
N GLU A 31 -5.12 -22.39 -11.95
CA GLU A 31 -3.92 -21.56 -12.07
C GLU A 31 -3.79 -20.59 -10.87
N ILE A 32 -4.88 -19.97 -10.43
CA ILE A 32 -4.87 -19.09 -9.25
C ILE A 32 -4.36 -19.84 -8.01
N PHE A 33 -4.82 -21.07 -7.81
CA PHE A 33 -4.40 -21.92 -6.70
C PHE A 33 -2.96 -22.41 -6.84
N GLU A 34 -2.56 -22.91 -8.02
CA GLU A 34 -1.20 -23.37 -8.28
C GLU A 34 -0.19 -22.23 -8.06
N THR A 35 -0.52 -21.02 -8.52
CA THR A 35 0.32 -19.84 -8.30
C THR A 35 0.36 -19.40 -6.82
N GLU A 36 -0.69 -19.63 -6.03
CA GLU A 36 -0.67 -19.41 -4.57
C GLU A 36 0.23 -20.45 -3.86
N LEU A 37 0.16 -21.72 -4.25
CA LEU A 37 1.05 -22.76 -3.71
C LEU A 37 2.52 -22.48 -4.05
N ASN A 38 2.79 -22.02 -5.27
CA ASN A 38 4.14 -21.61 -5.64
C ASN A 38 4.62 -20.42 -4.80
N PHE A 39 3.74 -19.45 -4.52
CA PHE A 39 4.06 -18.34 -3.63
C PHE A 39 4.39 -18.80 -2.21
N VAL A 40 3.57 -19.69 -1.61
CA VAL A 40 3.87 -20.32 -0.31
C VAL A 40 5.22 -21.04 -0.34
N THR A 41 5.51 -21.76 -1.42
CA THR A 41 6.79 -22.48 -1.58
C THR A 41 7.98 -21.52 -1.59
N GLN A 42 7.87 -20.40 -2.32
CA GLN A 42 8.90 -19.36 -2.37
C GLN A 42 9.10 -18.69 -1.01
N LEU A 43 8.04 -18.37 -0.27
CA LEU A 43 8.14 -17.87 1.10
C LEU A 43 8.85 -18.86 2.02
N ASN A 44 8.58 -20.15 1.86
CA ASN A 44 9.21 -21.19 2.67
C ASN A 44 10.71 -21.28 2.38
N MET A 45 11.11 -21.15 1.11
CA MET A 45 12.53 -21.04 0.73
C MET A 45 13.20 -19.86 1.45
N VAL A 46 12.57 -18.69 1.48
CA VAL A 46 13.12 -17.53 2.20
C VAL A 46 13.32 -17.82 3.68
N ILE A 47 12.32 -18.40 4.34
CA ILE A 47 12.35 -18.65 5.78
C ILE A 47 13.38 -19.73 6.12
N VAL A 48 13.39 -20.85 5.40
CA VAL A 48 14.20 -22.03 5.74
C VAL A 48 15.65 -21.86 5.29
N LEU A 49 15.89 -21.30 4.10
CA LEU A 49 17.24 -21.22 3.55
C LEU A 49 17.99 -19.95 3.97
N PHE A 50 17.27 -18.86 4.30
CA PHE A 50 17.91 -17.58 4.61
C PHE A 50 17.63 -17.13 6.04
N LYS A 51 16.36 -16.90 6.39
CA LYS A 51 16.00 -16.30 7.69
C LYS A 51 16.51 -17.13 8.86
N LYS A 52 16.13 -18.41 8.95
CA LYS A 52 16.49 -19.29 10.07
C LYS A 52 18.02 -19.44 10.22
N PRO A 53 18.79 -19.77 9.16
CA PRO A 53 20.25 -19.86 9.29
C PRO A 53 20.92 -18.55 9.72
N LEU A 54 20.40 -17.39 9.28
CA LEU A 54 20.92 -16.09 9.70
C LEU A 54 20.62 -15.79 11.17
N GLU A 55 19.44 -16.18 11.66
CA GLU A 55 19.08 -16.08 13.09
C GLU A 55 19.96 -17.01 13.95
N ASP A 56 20.19 -18.24 13.50
CA ASP A 56 21.01 -19.26 14.18
C ASP A 56 22.49 -18.88 14.22
N ALA A 57 22.97 -18.11 13.25
CA ALA A 57 24.31 -17.54 13.24
C ALA A 57 24.54 -16.52 14.37
N LYS A 58 23.50 -16.13 15.13
CA LYS A 58 23.56 -15.27 16.34
C LYS A 58 24.34 -13.97 16.14
N GLY A 59 24.26 -13.36 14.96
CA GLY A 59 24.95 -12.10 14.65
C GLY A 59 26.29 -12.23 13.93
N LYS A 60 26.80 -13.46 13.72
CA LYS A 60 28.10 -13.69 13.06
C LYS A 60 28.11 -13.31 11.57
N ILE A 61 26.97 -13.43 10.89
CA ILE A 61 26.83 -13.12 9.46
C ILE A 61 26.24 -11.71 9.28
N LEU A 62 25.09 -11.44 9.90
CA LEU A 62 24.43 -10.14 9.92
C LEU A 62 23.94 -9.78 11.33
N PRO A 63 23.93 -8.49 11.70
CA PRO A 63 23.31 -8.04 12.95
C PRO A 63 21.84 -8.45 13.05
N LYS A 64 21.38 -8.82 14.25
CA LYS A 64 19.99 -9.22 14.50
C LYS A 64 18.96 -8.17 14.04
N LEU A 65 19.29 -6.89 14.21
CA LEU A 65 18.42 -5.79 13.78
C LEU A 65 18.24 -5.79 12.25
N LEU A 66 19.34 -5.98 11.51
CA LEU A 66 19.30 -6.04 10.05
C LEU A 66 18.51 -7.25 9.55
N ILE A 67 18.67 -8.41 10.18
CA ILE A 67 17.87 -9.62 9.86
C ILE A 67 16.37 -9.34 10.07
N ARG A 68 15.99 -8.69 11.19
CA ARG A 68 14.60 -8.30 11.46
C ARG A 68 14.04 -7.33 10.43
N THR A 69 14.87 -6.41 9.92
CA THR A 69 14.47 -5.48 8.86
C THR A 69 14.34 -6.19 7.51
N LEU A 70 15.28 -7.07 7.17
CA LEU A 70 15.29 -7.82 5.90
C LEU A 70 14.15 -8.83 5.79
N PHE A 71 13.75 -9.48 6.87
CA PHE A 71 12.66 -10.46 6.87
C PHE A 71 11.45 -9.97 7.67
N HIS A 72 11.23 -8.66 7.67
CA HIS A 72 10.12 -8.03 8.37
C HIS A 72 8.82 -8.79 8.05
N ASN A 73 8.07 -9.10 9.11
CA ASN A 73 6.75 -9.75 9.11
C ASN A 73 6.54 -10.97 8.17
N ILE A 74 7.61 -11.60 7.67
CA ILE A 74 7.50 -12.63 6.63
C ILE A 74 6.76 -13.90 7.11
N ASP A 75 6.84 -14.24 8.40
CA ASP A 75 6.10 -15.39 8.93
C ASP A 75 4.58 -15.13 8.97
N GLN A 76 4.18 -13.87 9.16
CA GLN A 76 2.78 -13.47 9.12
C GLN A 76 2.27 -13.51 7.68
N VAL A 77 3.09 -13.08 6.71
CA VAL A 77 2.81 -13.22 5.28
C VAL A 77 2.67 -14.69 4.89
N MET A 78 3.57 -15.56 5.36
CA MET A 78 3.48 -17.01 5.17
C MET A 78 2.18 -17.58 5.73
N THR A 79 1.83 -17.21 6.96
CA THR A 79 0.59 -17.67 7.61
C THR A 79 -0.64 -17.26 6.80
N ALA A 80 -0.70 -16.01 6.36
CA ALA A 80 -1.78 -15.51 5.51
C ALA A 80 -1.85 -16.23 4.15
N ALA A 81 -0.71 -16.46 3.49
CA ALA A 81 -0.65 -17.19 2.23
C ALA A 81 -1.14 -18.65 2.37
N CYS A 82 -0.75 -19.34 3.44
CA CYS A 82 -1.26 -20.68 3.74
C CYS A 82 -2.79 -20.69 3.98
N MET A 83 -3.32 -19.69 4.69
CA MET A 83 -4.77 -19.54 4.89
C MET A 83 -5.50 -19.33 3.55
N ASN A 84 -4.95 -18.49 2.68
CA ASN A 84 -5.51 -18.24 1.35
C ASN A 84 -5.47 -19.49 0.47
N ALA A 85 -4.33 -20.20 0.44
CA ALA A 85 -4.20 -21.47 -0.27
C ALA A 85 -5.23 -22.51 0.20
N ASN A 86 -5.44 -22.63 1.51
CA ASN A 86 -6.45 -23.53 2.08
C ASN A 86 -7.87 -23.15 1.66
N ILE A 87 -8.19 -21.86 1.58
CA ILE A 87 -9.49 -21.37 1.09
C ILE A 87 -9.67 -21.75 -0.38
N PHE A 88 -8.65 -21.56 -1.22
CA PHE A 88 -8.70 -21.91 -2.64
C PHE A 88 -8.81 -23.42 -2.87
N GLN A 89 -8.06 -24.22 -2.11
CA GLN A 89 -8.09 -25.68 -2.22
C GLN A 89 -9.50 -26.23 -1.95
N LYS A 90 -10.18 -25.74 -0.90
CA LYS A 90 -11.56 -26.15 -0.58
C LYS A 90 -12.53 -25.88 -1.74
N CYS A 91 -12.33 -24.80 -2.49
CA CYS A 91 -13.17 -24.48 -3.64
C CYS A 91 -12.91 -25.39 -4.86
N ILE A 92 -11.68 -25.87 -5.02
CA ILE A 92 -11.28 -26.71 -6.15
C ILE A 92 -11.73 -28.16 -5.95
N VAL A 93 -11.63 -28.68 -4.72
CA VAL A 93 -12.01 -30.07 -4.41
C VAL A 93 -13.49 -30.32 -4.73
N ASP A 94 -14.38 -29.39 -4.34
CA ASP A 94 -15.82 -29.50 -4.59
C ASP A 94 -16.29 -28.63 -5.77
N TRP A 95 -15.48 -28.57 -6.83
CA TRP A 95 -15.76 -27.69 -7.97
C TRP A 95 -16.99 -28.11 -8.79
N LYS A 96 -17.93 -27.18 -8.93
CA LYS A 96 -19.15 -27.28 -9.74
C LYS A 96 -19.21 -26.14 -10.75
N TYR A 97 -20.07 -26.28 -11.76
CA TYR A 97 -20.22 -25.26 -12.79
C TYR A 97 -20.69 -23.91 -12.23
N ASP A 98 -21.44 -23.92 -11.12
CA ASP A 98 -21.98 -22.77 -10.40
C ASP A 98 -21.17 -22.40 -9.14
N SER A 99 -19.99 -23.00 -8.93
CA SER A 99 -19.12 -22.68 -7.79
C SER A 99 -18.73 -21.21 -7.79
N CYS A 100 -18.85 -20.55 -6.63
CA CYS A 100 -18.57 -19.13 -6.46
C CYS A 100 -17.17 -18.87 -5.90
N PHE A 101 -16.14 -18.93 -6.76
CA PHE A 101 -14.76 -18.66 -6.38
C PHE A 101 -14.52 -17.20 -5.98
N GLY A 102 -15.21 -16.26 -6.64
CA GLY A 102 -15.20 -14.84 -6.30
C GLY A 102 -15.61 -14.56 -4.85
N LYS A 103 -16.52 -15.36 -4.28
CA LYS A 103 -16.88 -15.24 -2.86
C LYS A 103 -15.72 -15.66 -1.94
N SER A 104 -15.01 -16.72 -2.30
CA SER A 104 -13.88 -17.24 -1.53
C SER A 104 -12.69 -16.31 -1.58
N ILE A 105 -12.35 -15.76 -2.75
CA ILE A 105 -11.27 -14.77 -2.85
C ILE A 105 -11.63 -13.43 -2.19
N LEU A 106 -12.91 -13.05 -2.12
CA LEU A 106 -13.30 -11.91 -1.28
C LEU A 106 -13.02 -12.15 0.20
N SER A 107 -13.20 -13.39 0.68
CA SER A 107 -12.94 -13.73 2.08
C SER A 107 -11.46 -13.67 2.43
N THR A 108 -10.54 -13.76 1.45
CA THR A 108 -9.10 -13.64 1.71
C THR A 108 -8.66 -12.20 1.99
N LEU A 109 -9.48 -11.19 1.67
CA LEU A 109 -9.15 -9.78 1.94
C LEU A 109 -8.85 -9.52 3.42
N SER A 110 -9.50 -10.24 4.34
CA SER A 110 -9.21 -10.14 5.79
C SER A 110 -7.79 -10.58 6.15
N ASN A 111 -7.17 -11.38 5.30
CA ASN A 111 -5.83 -11.93 5.52
C ASN A 111 -4.75 -11.11 4.80
N MET A 112 -5.09 -10.02 4.10
CA MET A 112 -4.14 -9.28 3.27
C MET A 112 -3.29 -8.26 4.05
N LEU A 113 -3.65 -7.96 5.29
CA LEU A 113 -2.94 -6.97 6.11
C LEU A 113 -1.42 -7.24 6.22
N PRO A 114 -0.94 -8.46 6.53
CA PRO A 114 0.50 -8.73 6.58
C PRO A 114 1.21 -8.47 5.26
N LEU A 115 0.55 -8.77 4.13
CA LEU A 115 1.11 -8.56 2.79
C LEU A 115 1.23 -7.07 2.46
N VAL A 116 0.23 -6.27 2.88
CA VAL A 116 0.25 -4.80 2.77
C VAL A 116 1.40 -4.23 3.59
N GLU A 117 1.51 -4.61 4.86
CA GLU A 117 2.58 -4.14 5.75
C GLU A 117 3.99 -4.49 5.23
N TYR A 118 4.15 -5.70 4.68
CA TYR A 118 5.40 -6.11 4.03
C TYR A 118 5.74 -5.17 2.86
N THR A 119 4.74 -4.91 2.01
CA THR A 119 4.88 -4.05 0.83
C THR A 119 5.24 -2.61 1.19
N LEU A 120 4.67 -2.07 2.28
CA LEU A 120 4.97 -0.71 2.74
C LEU A 120 6.44 -0.51 3.14
N ARG A 121 7.15 -1.57 3.52
CA ARG A 121 8.56 -1.50 3.93
C ARG A 121 9.54 -1.94 2.84
N SER A 122 9.05 -2.21 1.63
CA SER A 122 9.86 -2.84 0.59
C SER A 122 11.08 -2.01 0.17
N ASP A 123 10.96 -0.69 0.13
CA ASP A 123 12.06 0.16 -0.34
C ASP A 123 13.17 0.31 0.71
N MET A 124 12.79 0.35 1.99
CA MET A 124 13.74 0.22 3.10
C MET A 124 14.42 -1.15 3.08
N GLN A 125 13.65 -2.23 2.90
CA GLN A 125 14.18 -3.59 2.80
C GLN A 125 15.19 -3.73 1.65
N LYS A 126 14.88 -3.18 0.46
CA LYS A 126 15.81 -3.17 -0.70
C LYS A 126 17.10 -2.42 -0.40
N LYS A 127 17.03 -1.23 0.20
CA LYS A 127 18.22 -0.44 0.58
C LYS A 127 19.10 -1.20 1.57
N GLU A 128 18.48 -1.79 2.59
CA GLU A 128 19.19 -2.59 3.59
C GLU A 128 19.79 -3.87 3.01
N LEU A 129 19.11 -4.50 2.05
CA LEU A 129 19.62 -5.67 1.34
C LEU A 129 20.88 -5.32 0.53
N GLN A 130 20.84 -4.21 -0.21
CA GLN A 130 22.01 -3.70 -0.94
C GLN A 130 23.18 -3.39 0.00
N ASN A 131 22.90 -2.82 1.18
CA ASN A 131 23.92 -2.60 2.21
C ASN A 131 24.46 -3.92 2.77
N ALA A 132 23.60 -4.92 3.00
CA ALA A 132 24.00 -6.24 3.48
C ALA A 132 24.96 -6.92 2.50
N TYR A 133 24.75 -6.79 1.19
CA TYR A 133 25.64 -7.35 0.16
C TYR A 133 27.05 -6.75 0.13
N LYS A 134 27.30 -5.60 0.79
CA LYS A 134 28.66 -5.08 1.00
C LYS A 134 29.47 -5.96 1.94
N ASN A 135 28.81 -6.72 2.81
CA ASN A 135 29.47 -7.70 3.67
C ASN A 135 29.78 -8.98 2.86
N LYS A 136 31.09 -9.27 2.69
CA LYS A 136 31.57 -10.45 1.94
C LYS A 136 31.08 -11.77 2.54
N VAL A 137 30.93 -11.85 3.86
CA VAL A 137 30.44 -13.07 4.56
C VAL A 137 28.98 -13.32 4.19
N PHE A 138 28.14 -12.28 4.22
CA PHE A 138 26.76 -12.39 3.81
C PHE A 138 26.62 -12.73 2.32
N LYS A 139 27.41 -12.08 1.46
CA LYS A 139 27.43 -12.39 0.03
C LYS A 139 27.79 -13.86 -0.24
N GLY A 140 28.82 -14.38 0.44
CA GLY A 140 29.19 -15.80 0.35
C GLY A 140 28.10 -16.72 0.87
N PHE A 141 27.45 -16.38 1.98
CA PHE A 141 26.31 -17.12 2.51
C PHE A 141 25.15 -17.20 1.50
N VAL A 142 24.77 -16.09 0.88
CA VAL A 142 23.69 -16.07 -0.13
C VAL A 142 24.07 -16.92 -1.34
N GLN A 143 25.31 -16.82 -1.83
CA GLN A 143 25.79 -17.63 -2.96
C GLN A 143 25.75 -19.13 -2.68
N LEU A 144 26.09 -19.55 -1.46
CA LEU A 144 26.01 -20.96 -1.05
C LEU A 144 24.57 -21.44 -0.89
N SER A 145 23.67 -20.55 -0.48
CA SER A 145 22.25 -20.86 -0.24
C SER A 145 21.42 -20.86 -1.53
N CYS A 146 21.81 -20.09 -2.54
CA CYS A 146 21.21 -20.02 -3.87
C CYS A 146 21.88 -21.03 -4.83
N SER A 147 21.39 -22.27 -4.87
CA SER A 147 21.77 -23.26 -5.88
C SER A 147 20.60 -23.61 -6.80
N GLU A 148 20.88 -24.23 -7.95
CA GLU A 148 19.84 -24.75 -8.86
C GLU A 148 18.86 -25.67 -8.13
N GLU A 149 19.37 -26.49 -7.20
CA GLU A 149 18.59 -27.46 -6.44
C GLU A 149 17.76 -26.81 -5.32
N THR A 150 18.26 -25.75 -4.68
CA THR A 150 17.62 -25.16 -3.49
C THR A 150 16.62 -24.07 -3.83
N THR A 151 16.95 -23.17 -4.77
CA THR A 151 16.11 -21.99 -5.10
C THR A 151 15.56 -22.00 -6.52
N LYS A 152 15.80 -23.06 -7.31
CA LYS A 152 15.39 -23.14 -8.73
C LYS A 152 15.91 -21.93 -9.55
N LYS A 153 17.15 -21.50 -9.29
CA LYS A 153 17.81 -20.32 -9.90
C LYS A 153 17.29 -18.94 -9.46
N LEU A 154 16.40 -18.87 -8.48
CA LEU A 154 15.96 -17.58 -7.95
C LEU A 154 17.03 -16.98 -7.03
N SER A 155 17.33 -15.71 -7.22
CA SER A 155 18.14 -14.94 -6.28
C SER A 155 17.35 -14.61 -5.01
N LEU A 156 18.03 -14.16 -3.95
CA LEU A 156 17.36 -13.70 -2.73
C LEU A 156 16.46 -12.49 -3.02
N GLU A 157 16.90 -11.60 -3.91
CA GLU A 157 16.15 -10.46 -4.41
C GLU A 157 14.85 -10.90 -5.10
N ASP A 158 14.94 -11.91 -5.98
CA ASP A 158 13.79 -12.46 -6.69
C ASP A 158 12.78 -13.07 -5.73
N LEU A 159 13.24 -13.66 -4.62
CA LEU A 159 12.37 -14.24 -3.60
C LEU A 159 11.73 -13.16 -2.72
N LEU A 160 12.48 -12.14 -2.31
CA LEU A 160 11.99 -11.07 -1.42
C LEU A 160 11.01 -10.11 -2.10
N ILE A 161 11.03 -10.00 -3.43
CA ILE A 161 10.06 -9.19 -4.19
C ILE A 161 8.73 -9.93 -4.43
N THR A 162 8.67 -11.25 -4.24
CA THR A 162 7.48 -12.07 -4.51
C THR A 162 6.20 -11.60 -3.80
N PRO A 163 6.22 -11.12 -2.53
CA PRO A 163 4.99 -10.71 -1.86
C PRO A 163 4.36 -9.46 -2.50
N ILE A 164 5.21 -8.51 -2.93
CA ILE A 164 4.80 -7.28 -3.61
C ILE A 164 4.16 -7.62 -4.96
N GLN A 165 4.82 -8.50 -5.72
CA GLN A 165 4.29 -9.00 -6.98
C GLN A 165 2.98 -9.75 -6.78
N ARG A 166 2.86 -10.57 -5.72
CA ARG A 166 1.65 -11.34 -5.46
C ARG A 166 0.45 -10.44 -5.19
N LEU A 167 0.63 -9.37 -4.40
CA LEU A 167 -0.41 -8.38 -4.14
C LEU A 167 -0.96 -7.79 -5.47
N MET A 168 -0.07 -7.45 -6.40
CA MET A 168 -0.46 -6.89 -7.71
C MET A 168 -1.13 -7.93 -8.63
N ARG A 169 -0.70 -9.20 -8.58
CA ARG A 169 -1.19 -10.26 -9.48
C ARG A 169 -2.65 -10.65 -9.24
N TYR A 170 -3.22 -10.42 -8.06
CA TYR A 170 -4.62 -10.74 -7.79
C TYR A 170 -5.59 -10.07 -8.77
N HIS A 171 -5.33 -8.81 -9.15
CA HIS A 171 -6.12 -8.09 -10.15
C HIS A 171 -6.07 -8.77 -11.53
N THR A 172 -4.87 -9.10 -12.01
CA THR A 172 -4.71 -9.75 -13.32
C THR A 172 -5.36 -11.14 -13.36
N LEU A 173 -5.28 -11.88 -12.26
CA LEU A 173 -5.92 -13.19 -12.14
C LEU A 173 -7.45 -13.11 -12.13
N LEU A 174 -8.01 -12.10 -11.45
CA LEU A 174 -9.46 -11.87 -11.39
C LEU A 174 -10.05 -11.38 -12.71
N THR A 175 -9.32 -10.52 -13.42
CA THR A 175 -9.71 -10.05 -14.75
C THR A 175 -9.76 -11.18 -15.78
N GLU A 176 -8.79 -12.11 -15.78
CA GLU A 176 -8.86 -13.30 -16.64
C GLU A 176 -10.00 -14.25 -16.22
N LEU A 177 -10.29 -14.37 -14.92
CA LEU A 177 -11.44 -15.15 -14.44
C LEU A 177 -12.78 -14.54 -14.89
N LEU A 178 -12.91 -13.21 -14.88
CA LEU A 178 -14.11 -12.50 -15.35
C LEU A 178 -14.38 -12.76 -16.84
N LYS A 179 -13.33 -12.80 -17.67
CA LYS A 179 -13.44 -13.04 -19.12
C LYS A 179 -14.15 -14.36 -19.47
N TYR A 180 -13.99 -15.38 -18.62
CA TYR A 180 -14.66 -16.67 -18.80
C TYR A 180 -15.85 -16.90 -17.84
N THR A 181 -16.26 -15.87 -17.09
CA THR A 181 -17.44 -15.93 -16.22
C THR A 181 -18.61 -15.17 -16.87
N PRO A 182 -19.70 -15.85 -17.27
CA PRO A 182 -20.88 -15.21 -17.87
C PRO A 182 -21.57 -14.21 -16.92
N LEU A 183 -22.17 -13.14 -17.46
CA LEU A 183 -22.88 -12.11 -16.68
C LEU A 183 -23.97 -12.68 -15.76
N LYS A 184 -24.66 -13.73 -16.21
CA LYS A 184 -25.75 -14.38 -15.45
C LYS A 184 -25.24 -15.38 -14.40
N HIS A 185 -23.93 -15.64 -14.37
CA HIS A 185 -23.35 -16.59 -13.42
C HIS A 185 -23.43 -16.02 -11.99
N PRO A 186 -23.79 -16.80 -10.96
CA PRO A 186 -23.96 -16.31 -9.59
C PRO A 186 -22.67 -15.68 -9.02
N ASP A 187 -21.52 -16.14 -9.49
CA ASP A 187 -20.19 -15.65 -9.08
C ASP A 187 -19.79 -14.31 -9.71
N TYR A 188 -20.41 -13.89 -10.82
CA TYR A 188 -19.95 -12.73 -11.61
C TYR A 188 -19.82 -11.47 -10.75
N LYS A 189 -20.86 -11.13 -9.99
CA LYS A 189 -20.86 -9.97 -9.07
C LYS A 189 -19.79 -10.05 -7.98
N TYR A 190 -19.47 -11.25 -7.52
CA TYR A 190 -18.46 -11.44 -6.47
C TYR A 190 -17.05 -11.26 -7.03
N ILE A 191 -16.79 -11.76 -8.24
CA ILE A 191 -15.50 -11.57 -8.91
C ILE A 191 -15.28 -10.08 -9.23
N VAL A 192 -16.30 -9.37 -9.75
CA VAL A 192 -16.20 -7.91 -9.99
C VAL A 192 -15.88 -7.16 -8.69
N LYS A 193 -16.60 -7.47 -7.61
CA LYS A 193 -16.36 -6.86 -6.31
C LYS A 193 -14.96 -7.20 -5.77
N ALA A 194 -14.50 -8.44 -5.96
CA ALA A 194 -13.15 -8.85 -5.57
C ALA A 194 -12.10 -8.02 -6.32
N ASP A 195 -12.24 -7.93 -7.64
CA ASP A 195 -11.31 -7.24 -8.50
C ASP A 195 -11.16 -5.77 -8.09
N GLN A 196 -12.29 -5.09 -7.89
CA GLN A 196 -12.30 -3.71 -7.40
C GLN A 196 -11.62 -3.59 -6.04
N LYS A 197 -11.89 -4.49 -5.09
CA LYS A 197 -11.27 -4.42 -3.76
C LYS A 197 -9.77 -4.69 -3.76
N PHE A 198 -9.28 -5.61 -4.59
CA PHE A 198 -7.83 -5.82 -4.74
C PHE A 198 -7.17 -4.65 -5.47
N HIS A 199 -7.84 -4.06 -6.46
CA HIS A 199 -7.36 -2.88 -7.16
C HIS A 199 -7.23 -1.68 -6.20
N ASP A 200 -8.27 -1.39 -5.43
CA ASP A 200 -8.29 -0.34 -4.40
C ASP A 200 -7.17 -0.57 -3.38
N LEU A 201 -6.96 -1.82 -2.95
CA LEU A 201 -5.91 -2.20 -2.00
C LEU A 201 -4.50 -1.94 -2.54
N VAL A 202 -4.24 -2.28 -3.80
CA VAL A 202 -2.95 -2.03 -4.47
C VAL A 202 -2.70 -0.53 -4.58
N ILE A 203 -3.70 0.25 -5.00
CA ILE A 203 -3.59 1.71 -5.09
C ILE A 203 -3.33 2.31 -3.72
N ALA A 204 -4.11 1.94 -2.70
CA ALA A 204 -3.94 2.45 -1.34
C ALA A 204 -2.55 2.14 -0.78
N THR A 205 -2.04 0.92 -1.01
CA THR A 205 -0.71 0.50 -0.57
C THR A 205 0.39 1.31 -1.25
N ASN A 206 0.32 1.50 -2.58
CA ASN A 206 1.31 2.27 -3.33
C ASN A 206 1.28 3.76 -2.93
N THR A 207 0.09 4.34 -2.80
CA THR A 207 -0.07 5.72 -2.32
C THR A 207 0.53 5.88 -0.93
N ARG A 208 0.25 4.95 -0.01
CA ARG A 208 0.78 5.01 1.35
C ARG A 208 2.31 4.90 1.39
N ALA A 209 2.91 4.04 0.56
CA ALA A 209 4.36 3.93 0.44
C ALA A 209 4.98 5.26 -0.02
N LYS A 210 4.44 5.87 -1.08
CA LYS A 210 4.88 7.19 -1.57
C LYS A 210 4.77 8.29 -0.52
N GLN A 211 3.66 8.32 0.21
CA GLN A 211 3.45 9.31 1.27
C GLN A 211 4.41 9.13 2.46
N HIS A 212 4.83 7.88 2.74
CA HIS A 212 5.84 7.59 3.73
C HIS A 212 7.23 8.06 3.30
N ASP A 213 7.63 7.79 2.05
CA ASP A 213 8.89 8.31 1.50
C ASP A 213 8.93 9.83 1.48
N LEU A 214 7.80 10.45 1.15
CA LEU A 214 7.65 11.90 1.21
C LEU A 214 7.78 12.42 2.65
N LEU A 215 7.18 11.76 3.64
CA LEU A 215 7.35 12.12 5.06
C LEU A 215 8.83 12.11 5.47
N LEU A 216 9.59 11.08 5.08
CA LEU A 216 11.02 11.00 5.38
C LEU A 216 11.81 12.13 4.70
N THR A 217 11.43 12.48 3.47
CA THR A 217 12.03 13.61 2.74
C THR A 217 11.72 14.93 3.46
N CYS A 218 10.47 15.16 3.86
CA CYS A 218 10.08 16.33 4.65
C CYS A 218 10.86 16.40 5.96
N ALA A 219 11.07 15.27 6.64
CA ALA A 219 11.84 15.23 7.89
C ALA A 219 13.31 15.62 7.74
N SER A 220 13.91 15.45 6.55
CA SER A 220 15.27 15.94 6.29
C SER A 220 15.37 17.45 6.08
N VAL A 221 14.24 18.12 5.80
CA VAL A 221 14.19 19.57 5.51
C VAL A 221 13.56 20.34 6.66
N ILE A 222 12.57 19.76 7.33
CA ILE A 222 11.85 20.37 8.45
C ILE A 222 12.69 20.27 9.73
N TYR A 223 13.20 21.41 10.18
CA TYR A 223 13.86 21.57 11.47
C TYR A 223 12.84 21.93 12.57
N GLY A 224 13.20 21.84 13.85
CA GLY A 224 12.37 22.32 14.96
C GLY A 224 11.15 21.45 15.33
N MET A 225 10.91 20.33 14.64
CA MET A 225 9.83 19.38 14.97
C MET A 225 10.38 17.94 15.13
N PRO A 226 10.97 17.59 16.28
CA PRO A 226 11.58 16.27 16.50
C PRO A 226 10.57 15.12 16.39
N GLU A 227 9.29 15.37 16.68
CA GLU A 227 8.21 14.38 16.59
C GLU A 227 7.54 14.33 15.21
N LEU A 228 8.17 14.85 14.15
CA LEU A 228 7.55 14.88 12.82
C LEU A 228 7.27 13.45 12.31
N VAL A 229 8.24 12.54 12.42
CA VAL A 229 8.10 11.17 11.93
C VAL A 229 7.30 10.34 12.95
N GLN A 230 6.03 10.07 12.64
CA GLN A 230 5.15 9.21 13.43
C GLN A 230 4.58 8.07 12.58
N PRO A 231 4.28 6.89 13.15
CA PRO A 231 3.71 5.76 12.41
C PRO A 231 2.40 6.07 11.68
N TRP A 232 1.54 6.89 12.29
CA TRP A 232 0.25 7.29 11.73
C TRP A 232 0.32 8.53 10.83
N ARG A 233 1.45 9.26 10.84
CA ARG A 233 1.60 10.49 10.06
C ARG A 233 2.05 10.19 8.64
N TYR A 234 1.55 10.96 7.68
CA TYR A 234 1.96 10.89 6.28
C TYR A 234 1.78 12.25 5.62
N CYS A 235 2.71 12.60 4.72
CA CYS A 235 2.62 13.85 3.98
C CYS A 235 1.65 13.68 2.81
N ILE A 236 0.76 14.64 2.64
CA ILE A 236 -0.32 14.59 1.65
C ILE A 236 -0.04 15.55 0.51
N TYR A 237 0.44 16.76 0.85
CA TYR A 237 0.74 17.80 -0.11
C TYR A 237 1.79 18.75 0.46
N TYR A 238 2.55 19.41 -0.40
CA TYR A 238 3.44 20.50 -0.02
C TYR A 238 3.47 21.53 -1.15
N GLU A 239 3.54 22.81 -0.81
CA GLU A 239 3.58 23.89 -1.79
C GLU A 239 4.16 25.17 -1.19
N GLU A 240 4.69 26.04 -2.04
CA GLU A 240 5.07 27.38 -1.63
C GLU A 240 3.86 28.30 -1.52
N CYS A 241 3.70 28.94 -0.36
CA CYS A 241 2.63 29.92 -0.11
C CYS A 241 3.14 31.06 0.77
N TYR A 242 2.35 32.13 0.91
CA TYR A 242 2.61 33.13 1.93
C TYR A 242 1.71 32.89 3.13
N VAL A 243 2.27 33.02 4.33
CA VAL A 243 1.53 32.82 5.60
C VAL A 243 1.42 34.16 6.33
N ASN A 244 0.21 34.49 6.80
CA ASN A 244 -0.10 35.72 7.56
C ASN A 244 0.29 37.03 6.86
N GLY A 245 0.11 37.10 5.52
CA GLY A 245 0.38 38.26 4.69
C GLY A 245 1.18 37.91 3.44
N LEU A 246 1.74 38.90 2.73
CA LEU A 246 2.56 38.71 1.52
C LEU A 246 4.06 39.01 1.75
N LYS A 247 4.50 39.10 3.01
CA LYS A 247 5.86 39.54 3.36
C LYS A 247 6.90 38.44 3.20
N THR A 248 6.60 37.25 3.72
CA THR A 248 7.51 36.10 3.72
C THR A 248 6.89 34.98 2.90
N LYS A 249 7.66 34.48 1.92
CA LYS A 249 7.31 33.28 1.19
C LYS A 249 7.74 32.09 2.05
N SER A 250 6.84 31.14 2.26
CA SER A 250 7.05 30.00 3.14
C SER A 250 6.75 28.71 2.40
N MET A 251 7.50 27.66 2.71
CA MET A 251 7.22 26.31 2.27
C MET A 251 6.23 25.67 3.23
N CYS A 252 5.03 25.33 2.75
CA CYS A 252 3.98 24.72 3.55
C CYS A 252 3.85 23.23 3.23
N PHE A 253 3.70 22.43 4.28
CA PHE A 253 3.59 20.98 4.27
C PHE A 253 2.30 20.59 4.96
N LEU A 254 1.45 19.86 4.24
CA LEU A 254 0.20 19.33 4.74
C LEU A 254 0.38 17.83 5.02
N PHE A 255 0.34 17.48 6.30
CA PHE A 255 0.23 16.10 6.77
C PHE A 255 -1.22 15.78 7.10
N ASN A 256 -1.52 14.54 7.46
CA ASN A 256 -2.88 14.08 7.81
C ASN A 256 -3.40 14.55 9.16
N ASP A 257 -2.54 15.05 10.04
CA ASP A 257 -2.88 15.50 11.41
C ASP A 257 -2.24 16.86 11.77
N VAL A 258 -1.38 17.41 10.90
CA VAL A 258 -0.64 18.64 11.17
C VAL A 258 -0.33 19.40 9.87
N ILE A 259 -0.38 20.73 9.93
CA ILE A 259 0.16 21.62 8.91
C ILE A 259 1.47 22.19 9.45
N VAL A 260 2.55 22.10 8.68
CA VAL A 260 3.87 22.65 9.05
C VAL A 260 4.28 23.65 7.99
N TRP A 261 4.80 24.81 8.36
CA TRP A 261 5.40 25.73 7.40
C TRP A 261 6.73 26.28 7.90
N MET A 262 7.59 26.62 6.94
CA MET A 262 8.91 27.18 7.17
C MET A 262 9.13 28.36 6.23
N ASP A 263 9.70 29.45 6.72
CA ASP A 263 10.00 30.59 5.87
C ASP A 263 11.17 30.26 4.93
N ASN A 264 11.05 30.58 3.63
CA ASN A 264 12.08 30.30 2.62
C ASN A 264 13.33 31.19 2.76
N VAL A 265 13.32 32.16 3.67
CA VAL A 265 14.48 33.00 3.94
C VAL A 265 15.42 32.20 4.84
N VAL A 266 16.58 31.80 4.29
CA VAL A 266 17.71 31.26 5.05
C VAL A 266 18.58 32.44 5.47
N PRO A 267 18.52 32.94 6.72
CA PRO A 267 19.51 33.89 7.17
C PRO A 267 20.81 33.12 7.36
N LEU A 268 21.90 33.65 6.80
CA LEU A 268 23.27 33.13 6.92
C LEU A 268 23.77 33.03 8.38
N VAL A 269 22.95 33.48 9.36
CA VAL A 269 23.19 33.39 10.79
C VAL A 269 21.83 33.15 11.48
N ILE A 270 21.54 31.93 11.96
CA ILE A 270 20.57 31.78 13.07
C ILE A 270 20.93 30.59 13.96
N GLU A 271 21.05 30.85 15.26
CA GLU A 271 21.05 29.84 16.32
C GLU A 271 19.67 29.22 16.59
N GLN A 272 18.60 29.64 15.91
CA GLN A 272 17.24 29.11 16.11
C GLN A 272 16.44 29.13 14.81
N GLN A 273 16.54 28.04 14.05
CA GLN A 273 15.63 27.75 12.96
C GLN A 273 14.27 27.31 13.56
N ALA A 274 13.21 28.10 13.39
CA ALA A 274 11.88 27.79 13.92
C ALA A 274 10.95 27.31 12.80
N SER A 275 10.52 26.05 12.85
CA SER A 275 9.34 25.63 12.08
C SER A 275 8.10 25.96 12.88
N TYR A 276 7.04 26.30 12.17
CA TYR A 276 5.73 26.54 12.77
C TYR A 276 4.82 25.37 12.40
N PHE A 277 4.02 24.92 13.36
CA PHE A 277 3.10 23.82 13.14
C PHE A 277 1.74 24.09 13.75
N LEU A 278 0.72 23.57 13.08
CA LEU A 278 -0.67 23.63 13.47
C LEU A 278 -1.22 22.20 13.48
N LYS A 279 -1.38 21.62 14.67
CA LYS A 279 -2.04 20.33 14.84
C LYS A 279 -3.54 20.51 14.70
N TYR A 280 -4.19 19.65 13.94
CA TYR A 280 -5.64 19.65 13.82
C TYR A 280 -6.20 18.31 14.32
N GLU A 281 -7.14 18.41 15.25
CA GLU A 281 -7.84 17.29 15.89
C GLU A 281 -9.28 17.27 15.36
N GLU A 282 -9.99 16.14 15.47
CA GLU A 282 -11.39 16.02 15.03
C GLU A 282 -12.32 17.05 15.71
N THR A 283 -11.95 17.56 16.90
CA THR A 283 -12.66 18.62 17.61
C THR A 283 -12.40 20.03 17.06
N ASN A 284 -11.42 20.18 16.17
CA ASN A 284 -11.00 21.48 15.65
C ASN A 284 -11.76 21.74 14.35
N GLN A 285 -12.83 22.53 14.45
CA GLN A 285 -13.56 22.99 13.28
C GLN A 285 -12.67 23.93 12.48
N ILE A 286 -12.11 23.43 11.37
CA ILE A 286 -11.38 24.23 10.41
C ILE A 286 -12.42 24.91 9.52
N TYR A 287 -12.57 26.21 9.70
CA TYR A 287 -13.35 27.04 8.81
C TYR A 287 -12.45 27.47 7.66
N LEU A 288 -12.81 27.07 6.44
CA LEU A 288 -12.18 27.55 5.22
C LEU A 288 -12.99 28.73 4.72
N THR A 289 -12.41 29.93 4.81
CA THR A 289 -13.04 31.14 4.28
C THR A 289 -12.17 31.69 3.16
N GLU A 290 -12.75 31.92 1.99
CA GLU A 290 -12.09 32.67 0.93
C GLU A 290 -12.06 34.15 1.35
N ILE A 291 -10.88 34.65 1.66
CA ILE A 291 -10.73 36.00 2.18
C ILE A 291 -10.15 36.88 1.08
N THR A 292 -11.02 37.61 0.39
CA THR A 292 -10.60 38.59 -0.63
C THR A 292 -10.26 39.97 -0.06
N ASN A 293 -10.67 40.29 1.18
CA ASN A 293 -10.75 41.69 1.67
C ASN A 293 -10.13 42.03 3.05
N HIS A 294 -9.44 41.13 3.79
CA HIS A 294 -9.04 41.44 5.19
C HIS A 294 -7.75 42.26 5.38
N PHE A 295 -6.86 42.34 4.39
CA PHE A 295 -5.60 43.08 4.56
C PHE A 295 -5.81 44.56 4.22
N LYS A 296 -6.36 45.33 5.17
CA LYS A 296 -6.37 46.82 5.22
C LYS A 296 -6.02 47.50 3.88
N SER A 297 -6.93 47.40 2.91
CA SER A 297 -6.91 48.05 1.57
C SER A 297 -6.32 47.29 0.37
N VAL A 298 -5.83 46.05 0.50
CA VAL A 298 -5.28 45.27 -0.63
C VAL A 298 -6.13 44.03 -0.91
N ARG A 299 -6.66 43.95 -2.13
CA ARG A 299 -7.34 42.74 -2.63
C ARG A 299 -6.27 41.69 -2.93
N ILE A 300 -6.24 40.62 -2.15
CA ILE A 300 -5.31 39.51 -2.35
C ILE A 300 -6.09 38.37 -3.02
N PRO A 301 -5.88 38.10 -4.32
CA PRO A 301 -6.48 36.93 -4.95
C PRO A 301 -5.91 35.65 -4.33
N ASN A 302 -6.70 34.57 -4.31
CA ASN A 302 -6.28 33.22 -3.90
C ASN A 302 -5.81 33.11 -2.43
N CYS A 303 -6.50 33.78 -1.51
CA CYS A 303 -6.22 33.77 -0.07
C CYS A 303 -7.28 32.98 0.69
N TYR A 304 -6.85 32.00 1.49
CA TYR A 304 -7.72 31.18 2.33
C TYR A 304 -7.28 31.30 3.78
N GLU A 305 -8.25 31.46 4.67
CA GLU A 305 -7.99 31.46 6.11
C GLU A 305 -8.38 30.12 6.71
N ILE A 306 -7.49 29.59 7.56
CA ILE A 306 -7.76 28.51 8.49
C ILE A 306 -7.95 29.14 9.87
N ILE A 307 -9.11 28.89 10.45
CA ILE A 307 -9.45 29.30 11.82
C ILE A 307 -9.41 28.06 12.72
N LEU A 308 -8.66 28.12 13.81
CA LEU A 308 -8.44 26.98 14.70
C LEU A 308 -8.29 27.44 16.16
N LYS A 309 -9.26 27.10 17.04
CA LYS A 309 -9.30 27.49 18.47
C LYS A 309 -8.91 28.97 18.69
N ASP A 310 -9.59 29.89 17.99
CA ASP A 310 -9.37 31.35 18.01
C ASP A 310 -8.06 31.87 17.39
N LYS A 311 -7.25 31.02 16.77
CA LYS A 311 -6.11 31.45 15.95
C LYS A 311 -6.50 31.50 14.48
N HIS A 312 -6.20 32.65 13.86
CA HIS A 312 -6.41 32.90 12.44
C HIS A 312 -5.08 32.77 11.71
N TYR A 313 -5.00 31.84 10.77
CA TYR A 313 -3.86 31.68 9.88
C TYR A 313 -4.31 31.87 8.44
N SER A 314 -3.78 32.89 7.76
CA SER A 314 -4.09 33.13 6.34
C SER A 314 -3.00 32.52 5.46
N PHE A 315 -3.38 31.68 4.51
CA PHE A 315 -2.51 31.08 3.51
C PHE A 315 -2.84 31.65 2.13
N VAL A 316 -1.85 32.25 1.46
CA VAL A 316 -2.01 32.88 0.16
C VAL A 316 -1.21 32.14 -0.89
N PHE A 317 -1.86 31.71 -1.96
CA PHE A 317 -1.24 31.00 -3.08
C PHE A 317 -1.18 31.88 -4.32
N LEU A 318 -0.05 31.95 -5.01
CA LEU A 318 0.06 32.80 -6.21
C LEU A 318 -0.78 32.28 -7.38
N LYS A 319 -0.97 30.96 -7.47
CA LYS A 319 -1.76 30.30 -8.52
C LYS A 319 -3.05 29.71 -7.94
N HIS A 320 -4.15 29.93 -8.64
CA HIS A 320 -5.46 29.39 -8.25
C HIS A 320 -5.50 27.85 -8.25
N GLU A 321 -4.73 27.20 -9.14
CA GLU A 321 -4.65 25.73 -9.19
C GLU A 321 -4.07 25.12 -7.91
N HIS A 322 -3.05 25.75 -7.34
CA HIS A 322 -2.40 25.30 -6.10
C HIS A 322 -3.36 25.42 -4.92
N LEU A 323 -4.11 26.52 -4.91
CA LEU A 323 -5.15 26.76 -3.92
C LEU A 323 -6.28 25.72 -3.99
N ASN A 324 -6.81 25.46 -5.19
CA ASN A 324 -7.84 24.44 -5.38
C ASN A 324 -7.36 23.07 -4.93
N THR A 325 -6.11 22.73 -5.25
CA THR A 325 -5.49 21.48 -4.82
C THR A 325 -5.42 21.42 -3.29
N TRP A 326 -4.92 22.47 -2.65
CA TRP A 326 -4.79 22.54 -1.20
C TRP A 326 -6.14 22.45 -0.47
N VAL A 327 -7.16 23.17 -0.94
CA VAL A 327 -8.53 23.13 -0.40
C VAL A 327 -9.15 21.75 -0.56
N ASN A 328 -9.03 21.14 -1.74
CA ASN A 328 -9.54 19.79 -1.99
C ASN A 328 -8.87 18.75 -1.08
N VAL A 329 -7.56 18.87 -0.88
CA VAL A 329 -6.81 17.99 0.02
C VAL A 329 -7.30 18.17 1.46
N LEU A 330 -7.41 19.40 1.96
CA LEU A 330 -7.91 19.66 3.30
C LEU A 330 -9.32 19.13 3.53
N HIS A 331 -10.25 19.36 2.60
CA HIS A 331 -11.59 18.79 2.69
C HIS A 331 -11.58 17.26 2.76
N THR A 332 -10.68 16.61 2.02
CA THR A 332 -10.52 15.16 2.04
C THR A 332 -9.96 14.65 3.37
N CYS A 333 -9.09 15.43 4.02
CA CYS A 333 -8.46 15.05 5.28
C CYS A 333 -9.34 15.32 6.51
N LEU A 334 -10.17 16.37 6.45
CA LEU A 334 -10.99 16.83 7.56
C LEU A 334 -12.38 16.18 7.60
N ASN A 335 -12.84 15.65 6.47
CA ASN A 335 -14.08 14.86 6.38
C ASN A 335 -13.76 13.45 5.86
N PRO A 336 -13.12 12.58 6.66
CA PRO A 336 -13.02 11.17 6.29
C PRO A 336 -14.45 10.59 6.23
N LYS A 337 -14.86 10.13 5.05
CA LYS A 337 -16.14 9.43 4.86
C LYS A 337 -16.20 8.10 5.62
#